data_AF-E1GTB6-F1
#
_entry.id   AF-E1GTB6-F1
#
_cell.length_a   1.000
_cell.length_b   1.000
_cell.length_c   1.000
_cell.angle_alpha   90.00
_cell.angle_beta   90.00
_cell.angle_gamma   90.00
#
_symmetry.space_group_name_H-M   'P 1'
#
loop_
_entity.id
_entity.type
_entity.pdbx_description
1 polymer ?
#
loop_
_entity_poly.entity_id
_entity_poly.type
_entity_poly.pdbx_seq_one_letter_code
_entity_poly.pdbx_strand_id
1 'polypeptide(L)'
;MQLKNNLYTIVDKSITEPPCSFTIALNKAHIIYQAHFPGEPITPGVCIVQIGKELLEEYLEDYFSIKLALEIVKVKNVKFISIISPIDASRVEYKIKKLDVLEDFLRVKAQIEVSASGELKCKMSLELRKQC
;
A
#
# COMPACT_ATOMS: atom_id res chain seq x y z
N MET A 1 0.03 -12.10 6.60
CA MET A 1 -0.48 -12.60 5.30
C MET A 1 0.09 -11.70 4.22
N GLN A 2 0.74 -12.27 3.21
CA GLN A 2 1.31 -11.51 2.09
C GLN A 2 0.26 -11.32 0.99
N LEU A 3 0.10 -10.09 0.49
CA LEU A 3 -0.88 -9.75 -0.54
C LEU A 3 -0.25 -9.63 -1.94
N LYS A 4 1.01 -9.20 -2.03
CA LYS A 4 1.76 -9.09 -3.29
C LYS A 4 1.80 -10.44 -4.02
N ASN A 5 1.62 -10.39 -5.33
CA ASN A 5 1.51 -11.54 -6.24
C ASN A 5 0.32 -12.48 -5.94
N ASN A 6 -0.64 -12.03 -5.13
CA ASN A 6 -1.87 -12.76 -4.86
C ASN A 6 -3.09 -11.85 -5.09
N LEU A 7 -3.32 -10.89 -4.19
CA LEU A 7 -4.39 -9.88 -4.33
C LEU A 7 -4.01 -8.78 -5.31
N TYR A 8 -2.72 -8.46 -5.45
CA TYR A 8 -2.25 -7.43 -6.35
C TYR A 8 -0.87 -7.76 -6.93
N THR A 9 -0.50 -7.08 -8.00
CA THR A 9 0.87 -7.08 -8.56
C THR A 9 1.35 -5.65 -8.79
N ILE A 10 2.64 -5.39 -8.63
CA ILE A 10 3.25 -4.11 -9.01
C ILE A 10 3.41 -4.10 -10.54
N VAL A 11 2.89 -3.07 -11.20
CA VAL A 11 2.97 -2.92 -12.67
C VAL A 11 3.87 -1.77 -13.10
N ASP A 12 4.09 -0.80 -12.21
CA ASP A 12 5.03 0.30 -12.44
C ASP A 12 5.53 0.86 -11.09
N LYS A 13 6.71 1.47 -11.09
CA LYS A 13 7.30 2.12 -9.92
C LYS A 13 8.22 3.27 -10.33
N SER A 14 8.13 4.38 -9.59
CA SER A 14 9.05 5.52 -9.67
C SER A 14 9.79 5.64 -8.34
N ILE A 15 10.96 5.01 -8.26
CA ILE A 15 11.78 4.95 -7.04
C ILE A 15 12.79 6.10 -7.05
N THR A 16 12.53 7.09 -6.20
CA THR A 16 13.35 8.29 -5.96
C THR A 16 13.24 8.65 -4.47
N GLU A 17 13.94 9.69 -4.01
CA GLU A 17 13.56 10.31 -2.74
C GLU A 17 12.07 10.68 -2.75
N PRO A 18 11.35 10.55 -1.61
CA PRO A 18 9.95 10.93 -1.54
C PRO A 18 9.74 12.38 -2.03
N PRO A 19 8.72 12.63 -2.88
CA PRO A 19 7.66 11.70 -3.21
C PRO A 19 8.06 10.62 -4.24
N CYS A 20 7.77 9.36 -3.92
CA CYS A 20 7.90 8.22 -4.83
C CYS A 20 6.54 7.54 -5.01
N SER A 21 6.39 6.69 -6.03
CA SER A 21 5.11 6.04 -6.32
C SER A 21 5.25 4.62 -6.83
N PHE A 22 4.19 3.86 -6.59
CA PHE A 22 3.95 2.54 -7.16
C PHE A 22 2.58 2.54 -7.83
N THR A 23 2.49 1.92 -9.00
CA THR A 23 1.21 1.55 -9.59
C THR A 23 1.03 0.05 -9.44
N ILE A 24 -0.09 -0.36 -8.86
CA ILE A 24 -0.47 -1.76 -8.72
C ILE A 24 -1.66 -2.10 -9.61
N ALA A 25 -1.75 -3.37 -10.00
CA ALA A 25 -2.95 -3.95 -10.58
C ALA A 25 -3.61 -4.90 -9.57
N LEU A 26 -4.93 -4.76 -9.37
CA LEU A 26 -5.71 -5.62 -8.49
C LEU A 26 -6.13 -6.91 -9.22
N ASN A 27 -6.00 -8.04 -8.54
CA ASN A 27 -6.49 -9.32 -9.03
C ASN A 27 -7.99 -9.45 -8.73
N LYS A 28 -8.83 -9.04 -9.68
CA LYS A 28 -10.30 -9.13 -9.55
C LYS A 28 -10.83 -10.55 -9.33
N ALA A 29 -10.06 -11.60 -9.66
CA ALA A 29 -10.44 -12.99 -9.45
C ALA A 29 -10.13 -13.50 -8.03
N HIS A 30 -9.47 -12.70 -7.19
CA HIS A 30 -9.13 -13.11 -5.83
C HIS A 30 -10.38 -13.36 -4.98
N ILE A 31 -10.36 -14.44 -4.19
CA ILE A 31 -11.50 -14.91 -3.38
C ILE A 31 -12.08 -13.85 -2.44
N ILE A 32 -11.24 -12.91 -1.97
CA ILE A 32 -11.69 -11.82 -1.10
C ILE A 32 -12.80 -10.97 -1.74
N TYR A 33 -12.78 -10.79 -3.06
CA TYR A 33 -13.77 -10.02 -3.78
C TYR A 33 -15.10 -10.75 -3.95
N GLN A 34 -15.11 -12.07 -3.78
CA GLN A 34 -16.37 -12.83 -3.70
C GLN A 34 -17.06 -12.64 -2.33
N ALA A 35 -16.28 -12.30 -1.31
CA ALA A 35 -16.76 -12.09 0.06
C ALA A 35 -16.96 -10.61 0.43
N HIS A 36 -16.36 -9.67 -0.31
CA HIS A 36 -16.36 -8.25 0.03
C HIS A 36 -16.62 -7.40 -1.23
N PHE A 37 -17.85 -7.27 -1.69
CA PHE A 37 -19.07 -7.96 -1.25
C PHE A 37 -19.63 -8.82 -2.40
N PRO A 38 -20.42 -9.87 -2.10
CA PRO A 38 -21.06 -10.66 -3.15
C PRO A 38 -21.86 -9.76 -4.12
N GLY A 39 -21.51 -9.79 -5.40
CA GLY A 39 -22.15 -8.96 -6.45
C GLY A 39 -21.61 -7.52 -6.57
N GLU A 40 -20.91 -7.01 -5.56
CA GLU A 40 -20.32 -5.66 -5.54
C GLU A 40 -18.90 -5.71 -4.92
N PRO A 41 -17.88 -6.12 -5.69
CA PRO A 41 -16.54 -6.29 -5.15
C PRO A 41 -15.89 -4.95 -4.82
N ILE A 42 -15.46 -4.81 -3.57
CA ILE A 42 -14.82 -3.65 -3.00
C ILE A 42 -13.52 -4.11 -2.32
N THR A 43 -12.43 -3.36 -2.47
CA THR A 43 -11.17 -3.68 -1.80
C THR A 43 -11.29 -3.34 -0.31
N PRO A 44 -11.08 -4.30 0.61
CA PRO A 44 -11.16 -4.02 2.04
C PRO A 44 -10.14 -2.96 2.47
N GLY A 45 -10.55 -2.06 3.36
CA GLY A 45 -9.68 -0.99 3.86
C GLY A 45 -8.38 -1.50 4.51
N VAL A 46 -8.45 -2.65 5.19
CA VAL A 46 -7.28 -3.30 5.77
C VAL A 46 -6.30 -3.82 4.71
N CYS A 47 -6.78 -4.25 3.54
CA CYS A 47 -5.92 -4.63 2.42
C CYS A 47 -5.20 -3.41 1.84
N ILE A 48 -5.87 -2.26 1.75
CA ILE A 48 -5.24 -1.00 1.30
C ILE A 48 -4.06 -0.64 2.22
N VAL A 49 -4.26 -0.76 3.54
CA VAL A 49 -3.19 -0.49 4.52
C VAL A 49 -2.05 -1.51 4.40
N GLN A 50 -2.37 -2.79 4.28
CA GLN A 50 -1.38 -3.86 4.16
C GLN A 50 -0.56 -3.74 2.85
N ILE A 51 -1.19 -3.39 1.74
CA ILE A 51 -0.49 -3.07 0.47
C ILE A 51 0.46 -1.91 0.70
N GLY A 52 0.02 -0.84 1.36
CA GLY A 52 0.89 0.29 1.69
C GLY A 52 2.14 -0.12 2.49
N LYS A 53 1.99 -1.04 3.45
CA LYS A 53 3.11 -1.62 4.20
C LYS A 53 4.04 -2.45 3.30
N GLU A 54 3.51 -3.32 2.46
CA GLU A 54 4.32 -4.15 1.55
C GLU A 54 5.07 -3.28 0.53
N LEU A 55 4.47 -2.20 0.02
CA LEU A 55 5.13 -1.25 -0.88
C LEU A 55 6.23 -0.42 -0.20
N LEU A 56 6.12 -0.17 1.11
CA LEU A 56 7.22 0.44 1.87
C LEU A 56 8.42 -0.50 1.98
N GLU A 57 8.20 -1.80 2.18
CA GLU A 57 9.28 -2.80 2.19
C GLU A 57 9.98 -2.85 0.83
N GLU A 58 9.21 -2.84 -0.26
CA GLU A 58 9.74 -2.81 -1.64
C GLU A 58 10.56 -1.54 -1.90
N TYR A 59 10.07 -0.38 -1.45
CA TYR A 59 10.82 0.87 -1.58
C TYR A 59 12.17 0.81 -0.84
N LEU A 60 12.19 0.27 0.39
CA LEU A 60 13.43 0.18 1.17
C LEU A 60 14.44 -0.77 0.53
N GLU A 61 13.98 -1.88 -0.05
CA GLU A 61 14.82 -2.81 -0.81
C GLU A 61 15.36 -2.15 -2.09
N ASP A 62 14.52 -1.47 -2.87
CA ASP A 62 14.93 -0.84 -4.13
C ASP A 62 15.83 0.39 -3.94
N TYR A 63 15.52 1.27 -2.97
CA TYR A 63 16.19 2.56 -2.82
C TYR A 63 17.43 2.47 -1.92
N PHE A 64 17.36 1.75 -0.80
CA PHE A 64 18.48 1.62 0.14
C PHE A 64 19.27 0.32 -0.04
N SER A 65 18.83 -0.61 -0.89
CA SER A 65 19.39 -1.97 -0.98
C SER A 65 19.29 -2.75 0.35
N ILE A 66 18.24 -2.48 1.14
CA ILE A 66 18.02 -3.14 2.44
C ILE A 66 16.68 -3.86 2.41
N LYS A 67 16.73 -5.19 2.50
CA LYS A 67 15.56 -6.03 2.65
C LYS A 67 15.10 -6.07 4.11
N LEU A 68 13.89 -5.58 4.37
CA LEU A 68 13.31 -5.52 5.71
C LEU A 68 11.90 -6.08 5.72
N ALA A 69 11.61 -6.87 6.75
CA ALA A 69 10.25 -7.15 7.15
C ALA A 69 9.83 -6.08 8.17
N LEU A 70 8.68 -5.47 7.96
CA LEU A 70 8.08 -4.44 8.80
C LEU A 70 6.81 -4.97 9.48
N GLU A 71 6.53 -4.46 10.67
CA GLU A 71 5.28 -4.66 11.38
C GLU A 71 4.64 -3.30 11.64
N ILE A 72 3.35 -3.15 11.33
CA ILE A 72 2.61 -1.93 11.62
C ILE A 72 2.39 -1.84 13.13
N VAL A 73 2.98 -0.82 13.76
CA VAL A 73 2.79 -0.53 15.19
C VAL A 73 1.61 0.41 15.38
N LYS A 74 1.42 1.36 14.46
CA LYS A 74 0.35 2.35 14.55
C LYS A 74 -0.15 2.81 13.19
N VAL A 75 -1.46 2.94 13.08
CA VAL A 75 -2.13 3.64 11.97
C VAL A 75 -2.72 4.94 12.56
N LYS A 76 -2.12 6.10 12.26
CA LYS A 76 -2.49 7.37 12.93
C LYS A 76 -3.63 8.11 12.24
N ASN A 77 -3.57 8.27 10.92
CA ASN A 77 -4.46 9.16 10.16
C ASN A 77 -5.00 8.45 8.92
N VAL A 78 -5.68 7.31 9.10
CA VAL A 78 -6.31 6.62 7.96
C VAL A 78 -7.68 7.24 7.66
N LYS A 79 -7.89 7.61 6.40
CA LYS A 79 -9.16 8.09 5.86
C LYS A 79 -9.44 7.39 4.55
N PHE A 80 -10.47 6.55 4.53
CA PHE A 80 -11.01 5.95 3.30
C PHE A 80 -12.05 6.92 2.73
N ILE A 81 -11.69 7.60 1.64
CA ILE A 81 -12.44 8.73 1.08
C ILE A 81 -13.48 8.22 0.08
N SER A 82 -13.13 7.22 -0.72
CA SER A 82 -14.05 6.58 -1.66
C SER A 82 -13.63 5.13 -1.93
N ILE A 83 -14.57 4.37 -2.48
CA ILE A 83 -14.41 2.94 -2.73
C ILE A 83 -13.34 2.66 -3.79
N ILE A 84 -12.66 1.53 -3.64
CA ILE A 84 -11.76 0.96 -4.65
C ILE A 84 -12.33 -0.38 -5.08
N SER A 85 -12.94 -0.42 -6.26
CA SER A 85 -13.46 -1.64 -6.88
C SER A 85 -12.44 -2.16 -7.91
N PRO A 86 -12.12 -3.46 -7.92
CA PRO A 86 -11.23 -4.04 -8.92
C PRO A 86 -11.90 -4.14 -10.30
N ILE A 87 -13.20 -3.86 -10.41
CA ILE A 87 -13.95 -3.78 -11.67
C ILE A 87 -13.79 -2.37 -12.27
N ASP A 88 -14.01 -1.33 -11.45
CA ASP A 88 -14.04 0.06 -11.91
C ASP A 88 -12.63 0.66 -12.03
N ALA A 89 -11.70 0.19 -11.21
CA ALA A 89 -10.31 0.62 -11.21
C ALA A 89 -9.38 -0.59 -11.18
N SER A 90 -8.94 -1.03 -12.35
CA SER A 90 -7.94 -2.11 -12.46
C SER A 90 -6.57 -1.70 -11.94
N ARG A 91 -6.26 -0.40 -11.94
CA ARG A 91 -5.00 0.17 -11.47
C ARG A 91 -5.20 1.14 -10.31
N VAL A 92 -4.34 1.01 -9.31
CA VAL A 92 -4.31 1.85 -8.11
C VAL A 92 -2.90 2.37 -7.92
N GLU A 93 -2.77 3.67 -7.72
CA GLU A 93 -1.50 4.33 -7.44
C GLU A 93 -1.35 4.55 -5.94
N TYR A 94 -0.18 4.20 -5.42
CA TYR A 94 0.25 4.49 -4.05
C TYR A 94 1.41 5.48 -4.12
N LYS A 95 1.21 6.67 -3.57
CA LYS A 95 2.23 7.72 -3.50
C LYS A 95 2.71 7.86 -2.07
N ILE A 96 3.98 7.53 -1.83
CA ILE A 96 4.63 7.76 -0.55
C ILE A 96 5.08 9.23 -0.55
N LYS A 97 4.35 10.07 0.18
CA LYS A 97 4.55 11.53 0.21
C LYS A 97 5.70 11.93 1.12
N LYS A 98 5.87 11.21 2.22
CA LYS A 98 6.93 11.41 3.21
C LYS A 98 7.35 10.07 3.77
N LEU A 99 8.65 9.93 4.02
CA LEU A 99 9.24 8.76 4.65
C LEU A 99 10.31 9.23 5.63
N ASP A 100 10.16 8.86 6.89
CA ASP A 100 11.19 9.04 7.91
C ASP A 100 11.68 7.66 8.34
N VAL A 101 12.97 7.38 8.08
CA VAL A 101 13.66 6.19 8.55
C VAL A 101 14.48 6.58 9.77
N LEU A 102 14.24 5.91 10.90
CA LEU A 102 14.78 6.26 12.21
C LEU A 102 15.51 5.06 12.82
N GLU A 103 16.45 5.36 13.71
CA GLU A 103 17.12 4.35 14.55
C GLU A 103 17.71 3.20 13.71
N ASP A 104 18.43 3.52 12.63
CA ASP A 104 19.02 2.53 11.71
C ASP A 104 18.00 1.48 11.22
N PHE A 105 16.90 1.98 10.63
CA PHE A 105 15.79 1.19 10.09
C PHE A 105 14.96 0.41 11.12
N LEU A 106 15.18 0.59 12.43
CA LEU A 106 14.34 -0.02 13.45
C LEU A 106 12.91 0.56 13.46
N ARG A 107 12.75 1.82 13.04
CA ARG A 107 11.46 2.50 12.94
C ARG A 107 11.31 3.22 11.61
N VAL A 108 10.13 3.08 11.00
CA VAL A 108 9.76 3.72 9.74
C VAL A 108 8.45 4.45 9.94
N LYS A 109 8.38 5.72 9.54
CA LYS A 109 7.13 6.49 9.49
C LYS A 109 6.87 6.92 8.05
N ALA A 110 5.64 6.75 7.60
CA ALA A 110 5.28 7.09 6.22
C ALA A 110 3.93 7.81 6.14
N GLN A 111 3.82 8.75 5.21
CA GLN A 111 2.55 9.32 4.78
C GLN A 111 2.27 8.86 3.35
N ILE A 112 1.12 8.21 3.13
CA ILE A 112 0.76 7.60 1.85
C ILE A 112 -0.58 8.15 1.39
N GLU A 113 -0.65 8.52 0.12
CA GLU A 113 -1.88 8.83 -0.61
C GLU A 113 -2.15 7.71 -1.62
N VAL A 114 -3.38 7.25 -1.68
CA VAL A 114 -3.82 6.20 -2.61
C VAL A 114 -4.83 6.81 -3.56
N SER A 115 -4.59 6.68 -4.86
CA SER A 115 -5.43 7.19 -5.93
C SER A 115 -5.82 6.09 -6.90
N ALA A 116 -6.99 6.22 -7.51
CA ALA A 116 -7.43 5.34 -8.58
C ALA A 116 -8.31 6.15 -9.54
N SER A 117 -8.11 5.95 -10.85
CA SER A 117 -8.82 6.70 -11.90
C SER A 117 -8.71 8.23 -11.75
N GLY A 118 -7.56 8.73 -11.28
CA GLY A 118 -7.31 10.17 -11.06
C GLY A 118 -7.91 10.75 -9.78
N GLU A 119 -8.66 9.96 -9.01
CA GLU A 119 -9.29 10.40 -7.77
C GLU A 119 -8.55 9.89 -6.54
N LEU A 120 -8.52 10.70 -5.50
CA LEU A 120 -7.99 10.30 -4.21
C LEU A 120 -8.97 9.35 -3.50
N LYS A 121 -8.48 8.16 -3.15
CA LYS A 121 -9.26 7.08 -2.52
C LYS A 121 -8.95 6.91 -1.04
N CYS A 122 -7.68 7.05 -0.64
CA CYS A 122 -7.27 6.93 0.75
C CYS A 122 -6.11 7.86 1.09
N LYS A 123 -6.06 8.34 2.34
CA LYS A 123 -4.85 8.88 2.96
C LYS A 123 -4.54 8.09 4.21
N MET A 124 -3.27 7.79 4.45
CA MET A 124 -2.84 7.11 5.67
C MET A 124 -1.50 7.61 6.17
N SER A 125 -1.29 7.49 7.48
CA SER A 125 0.01 7.66 8.11
C SER A 125 0.32 6.42 8.93
N LEU A 126 1.41 5.74 8.59
CA LEU A 126 1.82 4.48 9.19
C LEU A 126 3.08 4.71 10.03
N GLU A 127 3.11 4.10 11.20
CA GLU A 127 4.34 3.90 11.98
C GLU A 127 4.59 2.39 12.04
N LEU A 128 5.76 1.99 11.56
CA LEU A 128 6.17 0.61 11.47
C LEU A 128 7.49 0.42 12.22
N ARG A 129 7.70 -0.81 12.68
CA ARG A 129 8.99 -1.26 13.22
C ARG A 129 9.54 -2.39 12.37
N LYS A 130 10.86 -2.59 12.39
CA LYS A 130 11.46 -3.82 11.88
C LYS A 130 10.89 -5.02 12.64
N GLN A 131 10.41 -6.02 11.91
CA GLN A 131 10.01 -7.30 12.46
C GLN A 131 11.29 -8.08 12.83
N CYS A 132 11.40 -8.46 14.10
CA CYS A 132 12.48 -9.30 14.60
C CYS A 132 12.22 -10.78 14.31
#